data_AF-A0A1G3D034-F1
#
_entry.id   AF-A0A1G3D034-F1
#
_cell.length_a   1.000
_cell.length_b   1.000
_cell.length_c   1.000
_cell.angle_alpha   90.00
_cell.angle_beta   90.00
_cell.angle_gamma   90.00
#
_symmetry.space_group_name_H-M   'P 1'
#
loop_
_entity.id
_entity.type
_entity.pdbx_description
1 polymer ?
#
loop_
_entity_poly.entity_id
_entity_poly.type
_entity_poly.pdbx_seq_one_letter_code
_entity_poly.pdbx_strand_id
1 'polypeptide(L)'
;MEFSWDGGKFWTKVELGEDYGQYSFRTWETTWIPKRTGKYVLSVRATDEKGNTQPDEGVWNPGGYLWNKIERQEVFVGAAK
;
A
#
# COMPACT_ATOMS: atom_id res chain seq x y z
N MET A 1 -1.51 1.19 8.72
CA MET A 1 -1.59 1.10 7.25
C MET A 1 -1.28 2.46 6.65
N GLU A 2 -0.52 2.49 5.57
CA GLU A 2 -0.10 3.71 4.88
C GLU A 2 -0.33 3.58 3.37
N PHE A 3 -0.70 4.68 2.74
CA PHE A 3 -0.93 4.81 1.30
C PHE A 3 -0.01 5.87 0.71
N SER A 4 0.47 5.62 -0.50
CA SER A 4 1.27 6.54 -1.30
C SER A 4 0.73 6.58 -2.73
N TRP A 5 0.77 7.74 -3.37
CA TRP A 5 0.41 7.91 -4.79
C TRP A 5 1.63 8.17 -5.69
N ASP A 6 2.84 8.21 -5.14
CA ASP A 6 4.07 8.58 -5.87
C ASP A 6 5.17 7.52 -5.81
N GLY A 7 4.78 6.26 -5.64
CA GLY A 7 5.69 5.12 -5.60
C GLY A 7 6.34 4.89 -4.23
N GLY A 8 5.89 5.59 -3.18
CA GLY A 8 6.41 5.47 -1.82
C GLY A 8 7.39 6.57 -1.42
N LYS A 9 7.40 7.72 -2.11
CA LYS A 9 8.19 8.89 -1.70
C LYS A 9 7.53 9.63 -0.55
N PHE A 10 6.21 9.76 -0.61
CA PHE A 10 5.40 10.30 0.49
C PHE A 10 4.32 9.29 0.90
N TRP A 11 4.14 9.14 2.21
CA TRP A 11 3.19 8.20 2.83
C TRP A 11 2.18 8.96 3.68
N THR A 12 0.91 8.57 3.58
CA THR A 12 -0.18 9.07 4.42
C THR A 12 -0.82 7.91 5.15
N LYS A 13 -1.10 8.07 6.44
CA LYS A 13 -1.85 7.08 7.21
C LYS A 13 -3.29 7.01 6.72
N VAL A 14 -3.82 5.79 6.63
CA VAL A 14 -5.22 5.56 6.23
C VAL A 14 -6.01 5.03 7.42
N GLU A 15 -7.32 5.24 7.36
CA GLU A 15 -8.25 4.68 8.33
C GLU A 15 -8.36 3.17 8.14
N LEU A 16 -8.33 2.45 9.26
CA LEU A 16 -8.55 1.01 9.27
C LEU A 16 -10.03 0.74 9.49
N GLY A 17 -10.54 -0.27 8.79
CA GLY A 17 -11.87 -0.79 9.03
C GLY A 17 -11.97 -1.54 10.37
N GLU A 18 -13.10 -2.23 10.51
CA GLU A 18 -13.45 -3.00 11.70
C GLU A 18 -12.36 -4.01 12.08
N ASP A 19 -12.19 -4.17 13.39
CA ASP A 19 -11.24 -5.12 13.97
C ASP A 19 -11.95 -6.43 14.33
N TYR A 20 -11.68 -7.48 13.56
CA TYR A 20 -12.17 -8.83 13.85
C TYR A 20 -11.16 -9.68 14.63
N GLY A 21 -10.08 -9.08 15.13
CA GLY A 21 -9.05 -9.73 15.94
C GLY A 21 -7.72 -9.95 15.23
N GLN A 22 -6.68 -10.27 16.02
CA GLN A 22 -5.26 -10.28 15.62
C GLN A 22 -4.89 -11.16 14.42
N TYR A 23 -5.70 -12.18 14.08
CA TYR A 23 -5.42 -13.12 12.99
C TYR A 23 -6.34 -12.91 11.78
N SER A 24 -7.26 -11.94 11.86
CA SER A 24 -8.12 -11.58 10.73
C SER A 24 -7.39 -10.66 9.76
N PHE A 25 -7.86 -10.63 8.52
CA PHE A 25 -7.61 -9.46 7.69
C PHE A 25 -8.23 -8.22 8.33
N ARG A 26 -7.56 -7.09 8.15
CA ARG A 26 -8.07 -5.77 8.50
C ARG A 26 -8.21 -4.95 7.24
N THR A 27 -9.43 -4.59 6.91
CA THR A 27 -9.71 -3.72 5.77
C THR A 27 -9.21 -2.30 6.07
N TRP A 28 -9.07 -1.52 5.02
CA TRP A 28 -8.73 -0.10 5.09
C TRP A 28 -9.27 0.55 3.82
N GLU A 29 -9.52 1.84 3.88
CA GLU A 29 -9.96 2.61 2.74
C GLU A 29 -9.36 4.03 2.78
N THR A 30 -9.29 4.66 1.60
CA THR A 30 -8.86 6.04 1.50
C THR A 30 -9.44 6.69 0.25
N THR A 31 -9.77 7.98 0.36
CA THR A 31 -10.16 8.79 -0.78
C THR A 31 -8.93 9.52 -1.30
N TRP A 32 -8.55 9.22 -2.54
CA TRP A 32 -7.46 9.90 -3.24
C TRP A 32 -8.00 10.71 -4.41
N ILE A 33 -7.68 12.01 -4.41
CA ILE A 33 -8.00 12.92 -5.51
C ILE A 33 -6.70 13.22 -6.27
N PRO A 34 -6.52 12.73 -7.51
CA PRO A 34 -5.32 13.01 -8.29
C PRO A 34 -5.20 14.50 -8.61
N LYS A 35 -4.02 15.06 -8.37
CA LYS A 35 -3.74 16.50 -8.61
C LYS A 35 -3.53 16.85 -10.09
N ARG A 36 -3.22 15.86 -10.92
CA ARG A 36 -2.97 16.02 -12.37
C ARG A 36 -3.38 14.75 -13.11
N THR A 37 -3.54 14.87 -14.41
CA THR A 37 -3.63 13.70 -15.30
C THR A 37 -2.25 13.05 -15.45
N GLY A 38 -2.24 11.81 -15.94
CA GLY A 38 -1.02 11.06 -16.24
C GLY A 38 -0.80 9.88 -15.31
N LYS A 39 0.45 9.39 -15.31
CA LYS A 39 0.85 8.19 -14.58
C LYS A 39 1.06 8.46 -13.08
N TYR A 40 0.58 7.52 -12.27
CA TYR A 40 0.82 7.42 -10.84
C TYR A 40 1.24 6.00 -10.48
N VAL A 41 1.99 5.86 -9.39
CA VAL A 41 2.29 4.56 -8.79
C VAL A 41 1.69 4.57 -7.41
N LEU A 42 0.58 3.86 -7.27
CA LEU A 42 -0.09 3.68 -5.98
C LEU A 42 0.68 2.61 -5.20
N SER A 43 1.02 2.90 -3.96
CA SER A 43 1.73 1.97 -3.09
C SER A 43 1.05 1.86 -1.74
N VAL A 44 1.16 0.68 -1.14
CA VAL A 44 0.55 0.36 0.16
C VAL A 44 1.55 -0.31 1.08
N ARG A 45 1.58 0.10 2.35
CA ARG A 45 2.53 -0.42 3.35
C ARG A 45 1.86 -0.59 4.71
N ALA A 46 1.99 -1.78 5.27
CA ALA A 46 1.57 -2.09 6.63
C ALA A 46 2.76 -2.14 7.60
N THR A 47 2.47 -1.78 8.85
CA THR A 47 3.34 -1.95 10.03
C THR A 47 2.50 -2.58 11.12
N ASP A 48 2.98 -3.67 11.72
CA ASP A 48 2.29 -4.33 12.84
C ASP A 48 2.58 -3.65 14.18
N GLU A 49 1.93 -4.11 15.25
CA GLU A 49 2.08 -3.56 16.61
C GLU A 49 3.49 -3.76 17.20
N LYS A 50 4.28 -4.68 16.64
CA LYS A 50 5.68 -4.93 17.03
C LYS A 50 6.66 -4.07 16.22
N GLY A 51 6.16 -3.24 15.31
CA GLY A 51 6.96 -2.37 14.45
C GLY A 51 7.49 -3.06 13.18
N ASN A 52 7.09 -4.31 12.89
CA ASN A 52 7.48 -4.98 11.66
C ASN A 52 6.78 -4.31 10.49
N THR A 53 7.56 -3.75 9.57
CA THR A 53 7.07 -3.07 8.38
C THR A 53 7.43 -3.87 7.14
N GLN A 54 6.52 -3.89 6.15
CA GLN A 54 6.80 -4.55 4.87
C GLN A 54 8.08 -4.01 4.21
N PRO A 55 8.95 -4.88 3.66
CA PRO A 55 10.17 -4.45 2.99
C PRO A 55 9.86 -3.82 1.63
N ASP A 56 10.74 -2.97 1.13
CA ASP A 56 10.57 -2.36 -0.21
C ASP A 56 10.80 -3.40 -1.33
N GLU A 57 11.84 -4.21 -1.16
CA GLU A 57 12.19 -5.30 -2.07
C GLU A 57 11.80 -6.66 -1.51
N GLY A 58 11.43 -7.58 -2.40
CA GLY A 58 11.13 -8.95 -2.02
C GLY A 58 12.39 -9.71 -1.60
N VAL A 59 12.29 -10.52 -0.54
CA VAL A 59 13.37 -11.41 -0.14
C VAL A 59 13.31 -12.69 -0.97
N TRP A 60 14.28 -12.84 -1.88
CA TRP A 60 14.35 -14.03 -2.72
C TRP A 60 14.66 -15.27 -1.88
N ASN A 61 13.96 -16.37 -2.18
CA ASN A 61 14.26 -17.69 -1.67
C ASN A 61 13.87 -18.76 -2.71
N PRO A 62 14.53 -19.93 -2.73
CA PRO A 62 14.31 -20.96 -3.76
C PRO A 62 12.87 -21.46 -3.86
N GLY A 63 12.10 -21.41 -2.76
CA GLY A 63 10.72 -21.88 -2.69
C GLY A 63 9.67 -20.82 -3.03
N GLY A 64 10.06 -19.55 -3.22
CA GLY A 64 9.12 -18.47 -3.50
C GLY A 64 8.22 -18.08 -2.31
N TYR A 65 8.63 -18.37 -1.08
CA TYR A 65 7.84 -18.12 0.12
C TYR A 65 7.93 -16.68 0.64
N LEU A 66 7.00 -16.31 1.54
CA LEU A 66 7.03 -15.07 2.32
C LEU A 66 7.06 -13.78 1.48
N TRP A 67 6.41 -13.79 0.32
CA TRP A 67 6.23 -12.58 -0.47
C TRP A 67 5.35 -11.58 0.29
N ASN A 68 5.97 -10.53 0.82
CA ASN A 68 5.30 -9.52 1.63
C ASN A 68 5.81 -8.09 1.37
N LYS A 69 6.51 -7.86 0.25
CA LYS A 69 7.03 -6.54 -0.08
C LYS A 69 5.92 -5.50 -0.26
N ILE A 70 6.28 -4.22 -0.24
CA ILE A 70 5.38 -3.12 -0.58
C ILE A 70 4.80 -3.37 -1.98
N GLU A 71 3.48 -3.53 -2.03
CA GLU A 71 2.76 -3.68 -3.30
C GLU A 71 2.62 -2.32 -3.97
N ARG A 72 2.82 -2.31 -5.29
CA ARG A 72 2.80 -1.11 -6.13
C ARG A 72 1.99 -1.36 -7.39
N GLN A 73 1.08 -0.46 -7.70
CA GLN A 73 0.24 -0.51 -8.88
C GLN A 73 0.39 0.78 -9.70
N GLU A 74 0.88 0.66 -10.94
CA GLU A 74 0.84 1.77 -11.89
C GLU A 74 -0.59 1.97 -12.37
N VAL A 75 -1.06 3.22 -12.36
CA VAL A 75 -2.37 3.63 -12.89
C VAL A 75 -2.20 4.88 -13.75
N PHE A 76 -3.11 5.07 -14.70
CA PHE A 76 -3.17 6.27 -15.54
C PHE A 76 -4.46 7.04 -15.27
N VAL A 77 -4.34 8.30 -14.87
CA VAL A 77 -5.46 9.21 -14.66
C VAL A 77 -5.70 10.00 -15.94
N GLY A 78 -6.84 9.75 -16.59
CA GLY A 78 -7.27 10.49 -17.77
C GLY A 78 -7.79 11.89 -17.44
N ALA A 79 -7.95 12.72 -18.48
CA ALA A 79 -8.64 13.99 -18.35
C ALA A 79 -10.11 13.76 -17.96
N ALA A 80 -10.65 14.64 -17.11
CA ALA A 80 -12.08 14.70 -16.87
C ALA A 80 -12.79 15.04 -18.19
N LYS A 81 -13.90 14.37 -18.45
CA LYS A 81 -14.79 14.66 -19.58
C LYS A 81 -15.73 15.81 -19.23
#